data_AF-A0A316LT90-F1
#
_entry.id   AF-A0A316LT90-F1
#
_cell.length_a   1.000
_cell.length_b   1.000
_cell.length_c   1.000
_cell.angle_alpha   90.00
_cell.angle_beta   90.00
_cell.angle_gamma   90.00
#
_symmetry.space_group_name_H-M   'P 1'
#
loop_
_entity.id
_entity.type
_entity.pdbx_description
1 polymer ?
#
loop_
_entity_poly.entity_id
_entity_poly.type
_entity_poly.pdbx_seq_one_letter_code
_entity_poly.pdbx_strand_id
1 'polypeptide(L)' 'MVDRKKVEETLRKLAAQEGRSVEAIRADIQEAIDAAYDNPEPKYRKEWEKVPFEGERPTAEDVILYLSRQMEKRKK' A
#
# COMPACT_ATOMS: atom_id res chain seq x y z
N MET A 1 6.48 13.18 -7.73
CA MET A 1 7.00 12.10 -6.88
C MET A 1 5.99 11.88 -5.78
N VAL A 2 5.43 10.68 -5.65
CA VAL A 2 4.56 10.35 -4.53
C VAL A 2 5.42 10.09 -3.30
N ASP A 3 5.08 10.78 -2.21
CA ASP A 3 5.72 10.72 -0.90
C ASP A 3 4.67 10.42 0.18
N ARG A 4 5.11 10.06 1.40
CA ARG A 4 4.20 9.60 2.47
C ARG A 4 3.10 10.63 2.80
N LYS A 5 3.40 11.93 2.70
CA LYS A 5 2.39 12.99 2.92
C LYS A 5 1.27 12.94 1.87
N LYS A 6 1.63 12.71 0.60
CA LYS A 6 0.65 12.57 -0.50
C LYS A 6 -0.26 11.36 -0.30
N VAL A 7 0.28 10.27 0.23
CA VAL A 7 -0.51 9.07 0.58
C VAL A 7 -1.50 9.40 1.68
N GLU A 8 -1.05 10.06 2.75
CA GLU A 8 -1.92 10.48 3.85
C GLU A 8 -3.06 11.40 3.37
N GLU A 9 -2.77 12.39 2.52
CA GLU A 9 -3.78 13.26 1.91
C GLU A 9 -4.81 12.48 1.07
N THR A 10 -4.36 11.43 0.38
CA THR A 10 -5.23 10.57 -0.43
C THR A 10 -6.14 9.72 0.45
N LEU A 11 -5.59 9.12 1.51
CA LEU A 11 -6.37 8.35 2.48
C LEU A 11 -7.41 9.23 3.18
N ARG A 12 -7.07 10.48 3.53
CA ARG A 12 -8.01 11.47 4.09
C ARG A 12 -9.16 11.78 3.14
N LYS A 13 -8.89 11.95 1.85
CA LYS A 13 -9.94 12.18 0.84
C LYS A 13 -10.85 10.96 0.69
N LEU A 14 -10.28 9.76 0.60
CA LEU A 14 -11.04 8.52 0.50
C LEU A 14 -11.92 8.30 1.73
N ALA A 15 -11.36 8.48 2.93
CA ALA A 15 -12.09 8.40 4.19
C ALA A 15 -13.29 9.38 4.23
N ALA A 16 -13.08 10.62 3.81
CA ALA A 16 -14.15 11.62 3.71
C ALA A 16 -15.23 11.25 2.68
N GLN A 17 -14.84 10.62 1.55
CA GLN A 17 -15.78 10.15 0.53
C GLN A 17 -16.64 8.98 1.01
N GLU A 18 -16.06 8.07 1.79
CA GLU A 18 -16.78 6.91 2.34
C GLU A 18 -17.49 7.21 3.67
N GLY A 19 -17.28 8.39 4.26
CA GLY A 19 -17.80 8.72 5.58
C GLY A 19 -17.17 7.88 6.71
N ARG A 20 -15.93 7.40 6.51
CA ARG A 20 -15.17 6.58 7.46
C ARG A 20 -13.96 7.35 7.99
N SER A 21 -13.29 6.82 9.01
CA SER A 21 -12.03 7.39 9.51
C SER A 21 -10.85 6.93 8.65
N VAL A 22 -9.76 7.72 8.66
CA VAL A 22 -8.53 7.37 7.94
C VAL A 22 -7.94 6.07 8.47
N GLU A 23 -8.04 5.86 9.77
CA GLU A 23 -7.58 4.67 10.47
C GLU A 23 -8.35 3.44 10.01
N ALA A 24 -9.66 3.54 9.79
CA ALA A 24 -10.47 2.43 9.27
C ALA A 24 -10.06 2.06 7.84
N ILE A 25 -9.92 3.06 6.96
CA ILE A 25 -9.44 2.83 5.58
C ILE A 25 -8.03 2.21 5.59
N ARG A 26 -7.13 2.70 6.45
CA ARG A 26 -5.77 2.16 6.57
C ARG A 26 -5.80 0.72 7.08
N ALA A 27 -6.64 0.40 8.06
CA ALA A 27 -6.78 -0.95 8.59
C ALA A 27 -7.30 -1.92 7.52
N ASP A 28 -8.31 -1.54 6.74
CA ASP A 28 -8.84 -2.36 5.65
C ASP A 28 -7.77 -2.65 4.59
N ILE A 29 -6.95 -1.64 4.25
CA ILE A 29 -5.82 -1.82 3.31
C ILE A 29 -4.76 -2.74 3.91
N GLN A 30 -4.44 -2.59 5.20
CA GLN A 30 -3.45 -3.44 5.86
C GLN A 30 -3.90 -4.90 5.90
N GLU A 31 -5.17 -5.16 6.18
CA GLU A 31 -5.73 -6.52 6.16
C GLU A 31 -5.61 -7.16 4.76
N ALA A 32 -5.91 -6.39 3.71
CA ALA A 32 -5.73 -6.87 2.33
C ALA A 32 -4.26 -7.16 1.99
N ILE A 33 -3.33 -6.33 2.49
CA ILE A 33 -1.89 -6.56 2.34
C ILE A 33 -1.46 -7.81 3.10
N ASP A 34 -1.88 -7.97 4.35
CA ASP A 34 -1.54 -9.13 5.18
C ASP A 34 -2.02 -10.43 4.53
N ALA A 35 -3.28 -10.46 4.07
CA ALA A 35 -3.82 -11.60 3.35
C ALA A 35 -3.06 -11.92 2.05
N ALA A 36 -2.61 -10.89 1.33
CA ALA A 36 -1.83 -11.06 0.10
C ALA A 36 -0.35 -11.41 0.37
N TYR A 37 0.21 -10.99 1.50
CA TYR A 37 1.58 -11.28 1.93
C TYR A 37 1.71 -12.72 2.43
N ASP A 38 0.71 -13.20 3.17
CA ASP A 38 0.65 -14.57 3.70
C ASP A 38 0.31 -15.62 2.63
N ASN A 39 0.13 -15.21 1.37
CA ASN A 39 -0.11 -16.12 0.26
C ASN A 39 1.14 -17.02 0.02
N PRO A 40 1.01 -18.36 0.08
CA PRO A 40 2.14 -19.29 -0.02
C PRO A 40 2.72 -19.41 -1.43
N GLU A 41 2.04 -18.89 -2.45
CA GLU A 41 2.45 -19.00 -3.84
C GLU A 41 3.80 -18.27 -4.12
N PRO A 42 4.83 -18.98 -4.61
CA PRO A 42 6.18 -18.42 -4.78
C PRO A 42 6.25 -17.19 -5.68
N LYS A 43 5.32 -17.08 -6.65
CA LYS A 43 5.24 -15.93 -7.56
C LYS A 43 4.91 -14.63 -6.82
N TYR A 44 4.06 -14.68 -5.79
CA TYR A 44 3.68 -13.48 -5.04
C TYR A 44 4.78 -13.10 -4.04
N ARG A 45 5.44 -14.08 -3.40
CA ARG A 45 6.58 -13.82 -2.52
C ARG A 45 7.70 -13.04 -3.21
N LYS A 46 8.03 -13.41 -4.46
CA LYS A 46 9.02 -12.69 -5.28
C LYS A 46 8.62 -11.25 -5.59
N GLU A 47 7.33 -10.93 -5.69
CA GLU A 47 6.88 -9.55 -5.87
C GLU A 47 6.98 -8.76 -4.56
N TRP A 48 6.64 -9.37 -3.43
CA TRP A 48 6.77 -8.78 -2.10
C TRP A 48 8.21 -8.47 -1.72
N GLU A 49 9.18 -9.29 -2.12
CA GLU A 49 10.62 -9.04 -1.96
C GLU A 49 11.10 -7.75 -2.65
N LYS A 50 10.37 -7.25 -3.66
CA LYS A 50 10.73 -6.02 -4.37
C LYS A 50 10.16 -4.76 -3.69
N VAL A 51 9.23 -4.92 -2.76
CA VAL A 51 8.61 -3.79 -2.06
C VAL A 51 9.58 -3.34 -0.97
N PRO A 52 10.09 -2.10 -1.00
CA PRO A 52 10.92 -1.58 0.07
C PRO A 52 10.03 -1.21 1.27
N PHE A 53 10.20 -1.90 2.39
CA PHE A 53 9.56 -1.59 3.65
C PHE A 53 10.52 -1.85 4.82
N GLU A 54 10.20 -1.31 5.99
CA GLU A 54 10.96 -1.51 7.22
C GLU A 54 10.13 -2.32 8.22
N GLY A 55 10.77 -3.22 8.98
CA GLY A 55 10.11 -4.06 9.97
C GLY A 55 9.71 -5.44 9.43
N GLU A 56 8.72 -6.07 10.07
CA GLU A 56 8.31 -7.45 9.76
C GLU A 56 7.39 -7.54 8.53
N ARG A 57 6.56 -6.51 8.30
CA ARG A 57 5.56 -6.50 7.22
C ARG A 57 5.46 -5.11 6.58
N PRO A 58 5.12 -5.04 5.28
CA PRO A 58 4.91 -3.77 4.61
C PRO A 58 3.66 -3.06 5.14
N THR A 59 3.77 -1.73 5.30
CA THR A 59 2.63 -0.89 5.65
C THR A 59 1.80 -0.53 4.43
N ALA A 60 0.55 -0.12 4.63
CA ALA A 60 -0.30 0.48 3.60
C ALA A 60 0.44 1.56 2.79
N GLU A 61 1.15 2.47 3.48
CA GLU A 61 1.92 3.53 2.84
C GLU A 61 3.06 3.01 1.96
N ASP A 62 3.82 2.01 2.42
CA ASP A 62 4.95 1.45 1.67
C ASP A 62 4.48 0.79 0.37
N VAL A 63 3.39 0.03 0.43
CA VAL A 63 2.80 -0.64 -0.74
C VAL A 63 2.23 0.38 -1.72
N ILE A 64 1.47 1.37 -1.26
CA ILE A 64 0.91 2.42 -2.12
C ILE A 64 2.03 3.20 -2.82
N LEU A 65 3.10 3.55 -2.09
CA LEU A 65 4.25 4.24 -2.65
C LEU A 65 4.97 3.40 -3.70
N TYR A 66 5.22 2.13 -3.41
CA TYR A 66 5.85 1.21 -4.35
C TYR A 66 5.03 1.09 -5.63
N LEU A 67 3.73 0.78 -5.50
CA LEU A 67 2.83 0.60 -6.64
C LEU A 67 2.71 1.88 -7.47
N SER A 68 2.59 3.04 -6.82
CA SER A 68 2.56 4.33 -7.53
C SER A 68 3.81 4.53 -8.38
N ARG A 69 5.01 4.23 -7.85
CA ARG A 69 6.27 4.33 -8.59
C ARG A 69 6.33 3.33 -9.75
N GLN A 70 5.84 2.11 -9.57
CA GLN A 70 5.76 1.13 -10.66
C GLN A 70 4.84 1.60 -11.78
N MET A 71 3.70 2.22 -11.44
CA MET A 71 2.76 2.76 -12.42
C MET A 71 3.36 3.96 -13.19
N GLU A 72 4.13 4.83 -12.53
CA GLU A 72 4.87 5.90 -13.22
C GLU A 72 5.91 5.35 -14.20
N LYS A 73 6.62 4.28 -13.83
CA LYS A 73 7.61 3.64 -14.71
C LYS A 73 6.99 2.99 -15.95
N ARG A 74 5.77 2.43 -15.83
CA ARG A 74 5.04 1.80 -16.94
C ARG A 74 4.45 2.80 -17.95
N LYS A 75 4.38 4.09 -17.61
CA LYS A 75 3.90 5.16 -18.50
C LYS A 75 4.99 5.73 -19.41
N LYS A 76 6.24 5.30 -19.24
CA LYS A 76 7.37 5.61 -20.13
C LYS A 76 7.60 4.45 -21.08
#